data_AF-A0A740TTH2-F1
#
_entry.id   AF-A0A740TTH2-F1
#
_cell.length_a   1.000
_cell.length_b   1.000
_cell.length_c   1.000
_cell.angle_alpha   90.00
_cell.angle_beta   90.00
_cell.angle_gamma   90.00
#
_symmetry.space_group_name_H-M   'P 1'
#
loop_
_entity.id
_entity.type
_entity.pdbx_description
1 polymer ?
#
loop_
_entity_poly.entity_id
_entity_poly.type
_entity_poly.pdbx_seq_one_letter_code
_entity_poly.pdbx_strand_id
1 'polypeptide(L)' 'EQSFQHLAQGGELWVVIQKKQGAPSAMDKMKELFGEAEVAAKSKGYFILKSVKC' A
#
# COMPACT_ATOMS: atom_id res chain seq x y z
N GLU A 1 8.63 4.37 -3.59
CA GLU A 1 8.63 5.83 -3.83
C GLU A 1 8.40 6.17 -5.31
N GLN A 2 8.97 5.45 -6.29
CA GLN A 2 8.72 5.74 -7.72
C GLN A 2 7.45 5.10 -8.31
N SER A 3 6.82 4.16 -7.61
CA SER A 3 5.66 3.39 -8.13
C SER A 3 4.48 4.27 -8.53
N PHE A 4 4.22 5.36 -7.80
CA PHE A 4 3.16 6.32 -8.16
C PHE A 4 3.39 6.94 -9.54
N GLN A 5 4.64 7.25 -9.91
CA GLN A 5 4.94 7.89 -11.20
C GLN A 5 4.77 6.93 -12.39
N HIS A 6 4.88 5.62 -12.15
CA HIS A 6 4.76 4.59 -13.20
C HIS A 6 3.35 4.03 -13.36
N LEU A 7 2.42 4.34 -12.46
CA LEU A 7 1.02 3.92 -12.59
C LEU A 7 0.24 4.90 -13.48
N ALA A 8 -0.63 4.36 -14.33
CA ALA A 8 -1.64 5.17 -15.02
C ALA A 8 -2.70 5.66 -14.02
N GLN A 9 -3.50 6.66 -14.41
CA GLN A 9 -4.63 7.09 -13.60
C GLN A 9 -5.63 5.93 -13.43
N GLY A 10 -6.06 5.69 -12.19
CA GLY A 10 -6.82 4.51 -11.79
C GLY A 10 -5.99 3.24 -11.59
N GLY A 11 -4.66 3.31 -11.72
CA GLY A 11 -3.76 2.18 -11.50
C GLY A 11 -3.65 1.83 -10.01
N GLU A 12 -3.53 0.53 -9.72
CA GLU A 12 -3.51 0.04 -8.34
C GLU A 12 -2.11 -0.42 -7.91
N LEU A 13 -1.72 -0.08 -6.68
CA LEU A 13 -0.54 -0.61 -6.02
C LEU A 13 -0.96 -1.62 -4.95
N TRP A 14 -0.40 -2.83 -5.04
CA TRP A 14 -0.62 -3.90 -4.08
C TRP A 14 0.69 -4.25 -3.38
N VAL A 15 0.68 -4.23 -2.05
CA VAL A 15 1.86 -4.48 -1.23
C VAL A 15 1.55 -5.55 -0.19
N VAL A 16 2.38 -6.58 -0.14
CA VAL A 16 2.32 -7.60 0.91
C VAL A 16 3.44 -7.31 1.92
N ILE A 17 3.09 -7.07 3.18
CA ILE A 17 4.04 -6.74 4.22
C ILE A 17 3.76 -7.51 5.50
N GLN A 18 4.81 -7.92 6.21
CA GLN A 18 4.68 -8.59 7.49
C GLN A 18 4.40 -7.56 8.61
N LYS A 19 3.45 -7.84 9.50
CA LYS A 19 3.04 -6.96 10.62
C LYS A 19 4.23 -6.50 11.47
N LYS A 20 5.21 -7.39 11.69
CA LYS A 20 6.42 -7.09 12.47
C LYS A 20 7.43 -6.20 11.72
N GLN A 21 7.37 -6.14 10.40
CA GLN A 21 8.34 -5.41 9.55
C GLN A 21 7.82 -4.02 9.12
N GLY A 22 7.01 -3.35 9.96
CA GLY A 22 6.62 -1.97 9.68
C GLY A 22 5.41 -1.83 8.76
N ALA A 23 4.39 -2.67 8.94
CA ALA A 23 3.08 -2.44 8.31
C ALA A 23 2.51 -1.02 8.54
N PRO A 24 2.67 -0.38 9.71
CA PRO A 24 2.24 1.01 9.91
C PRO A 24 2.99 1.99 8.99
N SER A 25 4.33 1.90 8.91
CA SER A 25 5.11 2.83 8.08
C SER A 25 4.84 2.67 6.59
N ALA A 26 4.60 1.45 6.11
CA ALA A 26 4.23 1.21 4.72
C ALA A 26 2.86 1.81 4.40
N MET A 27 1.90 1.68 5.32
CA MET A 27 0.57 2.25 5.18
C MET A 27 0.61 3.79 5.17
N ASP A 28 1.40 4.39 6.05
CA ASP A 28 1.58 5.85 6.09
C ASP A 28 2.24 6.38 4.81
N LYS A 29 3.28 5.71 4.31
CA LYS A 29 3.89 6.06 3.01
C LYS A 29 2.94 5.90 1.83
N MET A 30 2.09 4.87 1.83
CA MET A 30 1.08 4.73 0.78
C MET A 30 0.02 5.82 0.85
N LYS A 31 -0.43 6.22 2.06
CA LYS A 31 -1.32 7.37 2.22
C LYS A 31 -0.68 8.68 1.78
N GLU A 32 0.61 8.88 2.05
CA GLU A 32 1.33 10.07 1.60
C GLU A 32 1.45 10.12 0.07
N LEU A 33 1.74 8.99 -0.58
CA LEU A 33 1.95 8.91 -2.03
C LEU A 33 0.65 8.88 -2.84
N PHE A 34 -0.39 8.20 -2.35
CA PHE A 34 -1.62 7.92 -3.08
C PHE A 34 -2.88 8.52 -2.42
N GLY A 35 -2.74 9.21 -1.28
CA GLY A 35 -3.85 9.76 -0.49
C GLY A 35 -4.53 8.73 0.41
N GLU A 36 -4.71 7.51 -0.08
CA GLU A 36 -5.39 6.43 0.65
C GLU A 36 -4.56 5.14 0.70
N ALA A 37 -4.81 4.32 1.73
CA ALA A 37 -4.25 2.98 1.81
C ALA A 37 -5.24 2.08 2.56
N GLU A 38 -5.72 1.04 1.88
CA GLU A 38 -6.68 0.08 2.41
C GLU A 38 -5.97 -1.23 2.77
N VAL A 39 -6.43 -1.90 3.83
CA VAL A 39 -5.97 -3.26 4.15
C VAL A 39 -6.92 -4.27 3.52
N ALA A 40 -6.60 -4.73 2.31
CA ALA A 40 -7.40 -5.70 1.57
C ALA A 40 -7.49 -7.08 2.27
N ALA A 41 -6.43 -7.51 2.95
CA ALA A 41 -6.44 -8.78 3.69
C ALA A 41 -5.39 -8.84 4.81
N LYS A 42 -5.61 -9.74 5.78
CA LYS A 42 -4.66 -10.06 6.86
C LYS A 42 -4.58 -11.57 7.04
N SER A 43 -3.39 -12.15 7.00
CA SER A 43 -3.19 -13.60 7.14
C SER A 43 -1.85 -13.94 7.80
N LYS A 44 -1.87 -14.77 8.86
CA LYS A 44 -0.67 -15.31 9.55
C LYS A 44 0.44 -14.27 9.82
N GLY A 45 0.07 -13.04 10.14
CA GLY A 45 1.02 -11.95 10.40
C GLY A 45 1.49 -11.17 9.17
N TYR A 46 0.90 -11.39 7.99
CA TYR A 46 1.07 -10.59 6.78
C TYR A 46 -0.19 -9.79 6.49
N PHE A 47 -0.01 -8.55 6.05
CA PHE A 47 -1.07 -7.65 5.60
C PHE A 47 -0.90 -7.43 4.10
N ILE A 48 -2.02 -7.45 3.38
CA ILE A 48 -2.11 -7.03 2.00
C ILE A 48 -2.70 -5.62 2.03
N LEU A 49 -1.91 -4.68 1.56
CA LEU A 49 -2.26 -3.28 1.46
C LEU A 49 -2.53 -2.95 -0.01
N LYS A 50 -3.58 -2.18 -0.26
CA LYS A 50 -4.00 -1.73 -1.58
C LYS A 50 -4.09 -0.21 -1.56
N SER A 51 -3.67 0.41 -2.66
CA SER A 51 -3.89 1.83 -2.89
C SER A 51 -4.11 2.11 -4.38
N VAL A 52 -4.88 3.14 -4.70
CA VAL A 52 -5.24 3.49 -6.08
C VAL A 52 -4.66 4.86 -6.41
N LYS A 53 -4.06 4.99 -7.60
CA LYS A 53 -3.61 6.27 -8.12
C LYS A 53 -4.80 7.05 -8.66
N CYS A 54 -5.26 8.01 -7.86
CA CYS A 54 -6.23 9.01 -8.27
C CYS A 54 -5.60 10.07 -9.16
#